data_AF-A0A4R1RJJ1-F1
#
_entry.id   AF-A0A4R1RJJ1-F1
#
_cell.length_a   1.000
_cell.length_b   1.000
_cell.length_c   1.000
_cell.angle_alpha   90.00
_cell.angle_beta   90.00
_cell.angle_gamma   90.00
#
_symmetry.space_group_name_H-M   'P 1'
#
loop_
_entity.id
_entity.type
_entity.pdbx_description
1 polymer ?
#
loop_
_entity_poly.entity_id
_entity_poly.type
_entity_poly.pdbx_seq_one_letter_code
_entity_poly.pdbx_strand_id
1 'polypeptide(L)'
;MTPYLNQAQLVLSPVTTDIRLARRWLSEAVNGGTDGVVCKRLDGKYEIGARAMIKVKHLRTADCVVGGFRYQSKTREVGSLLLGLYNDEGKLDHVGFTSTMVDIDRGELTQELEALRQPPGFTGKAPGGPSRWSTRRSADWEPLKPELVVEVRFDHVAAHRFRHGTKFLRWRPDKKPTQCTYDQI
;
A
#
# COMPACT_ATOMS: atom_id res chain seq x y z
N MET A 1 -31.56 20.15 24.84
CA MET A 1 -32.15 18.87 24.40
C MET A 1 -31.91 18.73 22.91
N THR A 2 -30.88 17.97 22.53
CA THR A 2 -30.52 17.74 21.13
C THR A 2 -31.49 16.71 20.54
N PRO A 3 -32.29 17.03 19.51
CA PRO A 3 -33.19 16.06 18.92
C PRO A 3 -32.35 15.00 18.21
N TYR A 4 -32.52 13.75 18.64
CA TYR A 4 -31.99 12.57 17.99
C TYR A 4 -32.40 12.60 16.52
N LEU A 5 -31.43 12.86 15.64
CA LEU A 5 -31.59 12.64 14.21
C LEU A 5 -31.95 11.17 14.02
N ASN A 6 -33.17 10.97 13.54
CA ASN A 6 -33.69 9.70 13.07
C ASN A 6 -32.88 9.27 11.84
N GLN A 7 -31.65 8.79 12.05
CA GLN A 7 -30.89 8.10 11.01
C GLN A 7 -31.62 6.78 10.77
N ALA A 8 -32.24 6.66 9.61
CA ALA A 8 -32.78 5.39 9.15
C ALA A 8 -31.72 4.30 9.36
N GLN A 9 -32.07 3.26 10.12
CA GLN A 9 -31.16 2.14 10.40
C GLN A 9 -30.77 1.37 9.13
N LEU A 10 -31.46 1.63 8.02
CA LEU A 10 -31.21 1.06 6.71
C LEU A 10 -31.26 2.16 5.64
N VAL A 11 -30.16 2.34 4.92
CA VAL A 11 -30.02 3.32 3.83
C VAL A 11 -29.54 2.58 2.59
N LEU A 12 -30.17 2.85 1.44
CA LEU A 12 -29.70 2.33 0.16
C LEU A 12 -28.46 3.09 -0.29
N SER A 13 -27.49 2.38 -0.86
CA SER A 13 -26.34 3.02 -1.49
C SER A 13 -26.81 3.93 -2.65
N PRO A 14 -26.28 5.16 -2.78
CA PRO A 14 -26.59 6.01 -3.92
C PRO A 14 -26.25 5.31 -5.25
N VAL A 15 -27.09 5.48 -6.26
CA VAL A 15 -26.90 4.93 -7.61
C VAL A 15 -27.19 5.99 -8.67
N THR A 16 -26.47 5.94 -9.79
CA THR A 16 -26.69 6.85 -10.92
C THR A 16 -26.28 6.19 -12.23
N THR A 17 -26.95 6.59 -13.32
CA THR A 17 -26.53 6.28 -14.70
C THR A 17 -25.81 7.46 -15.36
N ASP A 18 -25.74 8.63 -14.69
CA ASP A 18 -25.00 9.80 -15.18
C ASP A 18 -23.51 9.67 -14.86
N ILE A 19 -22.70 9.54 -15.91
CA ILE A 19 -21.25 9.45 -15.82
C ILE A 19 -20.60 10.68 -15.17
N ARG A 20 -21.20 11.87 -15.30
CA ARG A 20 -20.67 13.10 -14.67
C ARG A 20 -20.84 13.03 -13.16
N LEU A 21 -22.01 12.60 -12.68
CA LEU A 21 -22.24 12.38 -11.26
C LEU A 21 -21.35 11.25 -10.71
N ALA A 22 -21.22 10.13 -11.40
CA ALA A 22 -20.33 9.04 -10.98
C ALA A 22 -18.86 9.46 -10.89
N ARG A 23 -18.38 10.31 -11.82
CA ARG A 23 -17.02 10.88 -11.75
C ARG A 23 -16.85 11.82 -10.55
N ARG A 24 -17.86 12.63 -10.24
CA ARG A 24 -17.85 13.47 -9.02
C ARG A 24 -17.75 12.62 -7.76
N TRP A 25 -18.56 11.56 -7.65
CA TRP A 25 -18.45 10.61 -6.54
C TRP A 25 -17.04 10.02 -6.42
N LEU A 26 -16.42 9.65 -7.54
CA LEU A 26 -15.05 9.11 -7.53
C LEU A 26 -13.99 10.15 -7.12
N SER A 27 -14.14 11.41 -7.50
CA SER A 27 -13.21 12.47 -7.08
C SER A 27 -13.40 12.88 -5.62
N GLU A 28 -14.65 12.95 -5.16
CA GLU A 28 -15.01 13.34 -3.79
C GLU A 28 -14.77 12.21 -2.78
N ALA A 29 -14.76 10.94 -3.24
CA ALA A 29 -14.45 9.75 -2.44
C ALA A 29 -13.12 9.87 -1.67
N VAL A 30 -12.16 10.64 -2.19
CA VAL A 30 -10.87 10.92 -1.52
C VAL A 30 -11.07 11.53 -0.12
N ASN A 31 -12.14 12.32 0.07
CA ASN A 31 -12.49 12.96 1.34
C ASN A 31 -13.79 12.39 1.96
N GLY A 32 -14.55 11.58 1.22
CA GLY A 32 -15.95 11.23 1.51
C GLY A 32 -16.20 9.90 2.20
N GLY A 33 -15.16 9.20 2.66
CA GLY A 33 -15.31 7.95 3.43
C GLY A 33 -15.65 6.70 2.59
N THR A 34 -15.49 6.75 1.26
CA THR A 34 -15.68 5.60 0.36
C THR A 34 -14.43 5.34 -0.49
N ASP A 35 -14.14 4.08 -0.82
CA ASP A 35 -12.98 3.70 -1.63
C ASP A 35 -13.08 4.07 -3.14
N GLY A 36 -14.28 4.41 -3.61
CA GLY A 36 -14.57 4.65 -5.03
C GLY A 36 -15.98 4.19 -5.42
N VAL A 37 -16.16 3.88 -6.70
CA VAL A 37 -17.47 3.51 -7.28
C VAL A 37 -17.49 2.07 -7.78
N VAL A 38 -18.67 1.45 -7.74
CA VAL A 38 -18.92 0.12 -8.32
C VAL A 38 -19.80 0.28 -9.54
N CYS A 39 -19.30 -0.13 -10.70
CA CYS A 39 -20.04 -0.15 -11.94
C CYS A 39 -20.64 -1.55 -12.17
N LYS A 40 -21.95 -1.59 -12.43
CA LYS A 40 -22.70 -2.81 -12.70
C LYS A 40 -23.46 -2.65 -14.01
N ARG A 41 -23.58 -3.73 -14.78
CA ARG A 41 -24.48 -3.79 -15.94
C ARG A 41 -25.92 -3.75 -15.45
N LEU A 42 -26.75 -2.88 -16.03
CA LEU A 42 -28.17 -2.77 -15.68
C LEU A 42 -28.98 -3.99 -16.15
N ASP A 43 -28.56 -4.61 -17.25
CA ASP A 43 -29.14 -5.80 -17.85
C ASP A 43 -28.47 -7.11 -17.36
N GLY A 44 -27.52 -7.00 -16.42
CA GLY A 44 -26.77 -8.13 -15.90
C GLY A 44 -27.57 -8.91 -14.85
N LYS A 45 -27.50 -10.24 -14.92
CA LYS A 45 -27.98 -11.10 -13.83
C LYS A 45 -26.97 -11.14 -12.69
N TYR A 46 -27.44 -11.53 -11.51
CA TYR A 46 -26.54 -11.83 -10.40
C TYR A 46 -25.80 -13.14 -10.67
N GLU A 47 -24.46 -13.09 -10.68
CA GLU A 47 -23.60 -14.23 -10.96
C GLU A 47 -22.79 -14.59 -9.72
N ILE A 48 -23.19 -15.68 -9.05
CA ILE A 48 -22.52 -16.16 -7.84
C ILE A 48 -21.10 -16.62 -8.17
N GLY A 49 -20.12 -16.15 -7.40
CA GLY A 49 -18.72 -16.53 -7.56
C GLY A 49 -18.00 -15.84 -8.73
N ALA A 50 -18.71 -15.09 -9.57
CA ALA A 50 -18.11 -14.37 -10.70
C ALA A 50 -17.62 -12.97 -10.31
N ARG A 51 -16.57 -12.50 -11.01
CA ARG A 51 -16.08 -11.11 -10.90
C ARG A 51 -16.80 -10.18 -11.89
N ALA A 52 -18.13 -10.20 -11.89
CA ALA A 52 -18.97 -9.49 -12.86
C ALA A 52 -19.07 -7.97 -12.64
N MET A 53 -18.75 -7.49 -11.44
CA MET A 53 -18.79 -6.06 -11.10
C MET A 53 -17.42 -5.41 -11.28
N ILE A 54 -17.41 -4.20 -11.84
CA ILE A 54 -16.19 -3.40 -11.99
C ILE A 54 -16.07 -2.46 -10.81
N LYS A 55 -14.92 -2.49 -10.14
CA LYS A 55 -14.60 -1.56 -9.05
C LYS A 55 -13.64 -0.50 -9.60
N VAL A 56 -14.05 0.76 -9.58
CA VAL A 56 -13.22 1.89 -9.98
C VAL A 56 -12.83 2.62 -8.70
N LYS A 57 -11.57 2.49 -8.30
CA LYS A 57 -11.02 3.10 -7.09
C LYS A 57 -10.11 4.26 -7.44
N HIS A 58 -10.04 5.25 -6.55
CA HIS A 58 -8.97 6.24 -6.62
C HIS A 58 -7.67 5.56 -6.22
N LEU A 59 -6.65 5.65 -7.07
CA LEU A 59 -5.35 5.04 -6.81
C LEU A 59 -4.44 6.09 -6.20
N ARG A 60 -3.94 5.83 -4.99
CA ARG A 60 -2.96 6.69 -4.32
C ARG A 60 -1.57 6.08 -4.46
N THR A 61 -0.56 6.94 -4.55
CA THR A 61 0.85 6.53 -4.57
C THR A 61 1.63 7.24 -3.47
N ALA A 62 2.71 6.61 -3.02
CA ALA A 62 3.66 7.19 -2.09
C ALA A 62 5.06 6.78 -2.51
N ASP A 63 6.01 7.69 -2.34
CA ASP A 63 7.43 7.39 -2.45
C ASP A 63 7.92 6.87 -1.09
N CYS A 64 8.53 5.70 -1.09
CA CYS A 64 8.98 4.98 0.10
C CYS A 64 10.44 4.60 -0.02
N VAL A 65 11.15 4.70 1.10
CA VAL A 65 12.52 4.20 1.21
C VAL A 65 12.49 2.68 1.34
N VAL A 66 13.42 2.00 0.66
CA VAL A 66 13.63 0.56 0.85
C VAL A 66 14.60 0.35 2.01
N GLY A 67 14.07 0.07 3.21
CA GLY A 67 14.88 -0.15 4.42
C GLY A 67 15.31 -1.61 4.62
N GLY A 68 14.81 -2.52 3.80
CA GLY A 68 15.14 -3.94 3.88
C GLY A 68 14.43 -4.77 2.81
N PHE A 69 14.73 -6.07 2.77
CA PHE A 69 14.04 -7.01 1.88
C PHE A 69 13.88 -8.38 2.53
N ARG A 70 13.05 -9.23 1.93
CA ARG A 70 12.94 -10.66 2.29
C ARG A 70 13.23 -11.51 1.08
N TYR A 71 13.89 -12.64 1.30
CA TYR A 71 14.02 -13.68 0.29
C TYR A 71 12.68 -14.40 0.05
N GLN A 72 12.57 -15.01 -1.13
CA GLN A 72 11.54 -16.00 -1.40
C GLN A 72 11.73 -17.24 -0.51
N SER A 73 10.66 -18.02 -0.37
CA SER A 73 10.66 -19.17 0.55
C SER A 73 11.56 -20.33 0.14
N LYS A 74 11.89 -20.43 -1.15
CA LYS A 74 12.56 -21.59 -1.75
C LYS A 74 13.80 -21.22 -2.58
N THR A 75 13.98 -19.94 -2.88
CA THR A 75 15.11 -19.43 -3.65
C THR A 75 15.76 -18.31 -2.87
N ARG A 76 17.05 -18.08 -3.11
CA ARG A 76 17.80 -16.95 -2.56
C ARG A 76 17.56 -15.66 -3.34
N GLU A 77 16.42 -15.52 -3.99
CA GLU A 77 16.05 -14.30 -4.69
C GLU A 77 15.17 -13.42 -3.81
N VAL A 78 15.26 -12.12 -4.01
CA VAL A 78 14.37 -11.15 -3.37
C VAL A 78 12.92 -11.51 -3.67
N GLY A 79 12.12 -11.66 -2.61
CA GLY A 79 10.68 -11.92 -2.65
C GLY A 79 9.84 -10.67 -2.42
N SER A 80 10.29 -9.79 -1.51
CA SER A 80 9.60 -8.53 -1.21
C SER A 80 10.56 -7.46 -0.71
N LEU A 81 10.28 -6.20 -1.06
CA LEU A 81 10.93 -5.01 -0.50
C LEU A 81 10.13 -4.50 0.70
N LEU A 82 10.83 -4.14 1.76
CA LEU A 82 10.26 -3.55 2.97
C LEU A 82 10.37 -2.02 2.88
N LEU A 83 9.24 -1.36 3.10
CA LEU A 83 9.04 0.04 2.79
C LEU A 83 9.03 0.86 4.08
N GLY A 84 9.68 2.02 4.04
CA GLY A 84 9.72 2.97 5.14
C GLY A 84 9.40 4.39 4.74
N LEU A 85 8.88 5.14 5.72
CA LEU A 85 8.72 6.59 5.68
C LEU A 85 9.39 7.21 6.91
N TYR A 86 10.02 8.36 6.72
CA TYR A 86 10.59 9.14 7.80
C TYR A 86 9.47 9.81 8.61
N ASN A 87 9.54 9.65 9.93
CA ASN A 87 8.67 10.34 10.88
C ASN A 87 9.25 11.70 11.29
N ASP A 88 8.49 12.43 12.11
CA ASP A 88 8.86 13.79 12.56
C ASP A 88 10.13 13.82 13.43
N GLU A 89 10.52 12.68 14.00
CA GLU A 89 11.79 12.53 14.74
C GLU A 89 12.99 12.23 13.81
N GLY A 90 12.78 12.17 12.50
CA GLY A 90 13.81 11.79 11.52
C GLY A 90 14.16 10.31 11.53
N LYS A 91 13.32 9.46 12.15
CA LYS A 91 13.51 8.00 12.16
C LYS A 91 12.73 7.35 11.02
N LEU A 92 13.29 6.30 10.44
CA LEU A 92 12.66 5.53 9.37
C LEU A 92 11.76 4.44 9.96
N ASP A 93 10.45 4.65 9.86
CA ASP A 93 9.43 3.70 10.29
C ASP A 93 9.06 2.74 9.16
N HIS A 94 8.96 1.45 9.46
CA HIS A 94 8.43 0.45 8.54
C HIS A 94 6.92 0.58 8.38
N VAL A 95 6.48 0.95 7.17
CA VAL A 95 5.09 1.22 6.84
C VAL A 95 4.41 0.08 6.07
N GLY A 96 5.17 -0.85 5.49
CA GLY A 96 4.61 -1.96 4.73
C GLY A 96 5.64 -2.65 3.83
N PHE A 97 5.16 -3.38 2.84
CA PHE A 97 6.02 -4.07 1.88
C PHE A 97 5.38 -4.10 0.50
N THR A 98 6.20 -4.35 -0.53
CA THR A 98 5.74 -4.72 -1.88
C THR A 98 6.40 -6.03 -2.32
N SER A 99 5.61 -6.93 -2.90
CA SER A 99 6.08 -8.21 -3.47
C SER A 99 5.86 -8.28 -4.98
N THR A 100 5.05 -7.37 -5.52
CA THR A 100 4.66 -7.34 -6.93
C THR A 100 5.65 -6.46 -7.70
N MET A 101 6.79 -7.06 -8.04
CA MET A 101 7.84 -6.49 -8.88
C MET A 101 7.81 -7.20 -10.22
N VAL A 102 6.97 -6.70 -11.13
CA VAL A 102 6.83 -7.24 -12.49
C VAL A 102 7.91 -6.61 -13.36
N ASP A 103 8.46 -7.37 -14.31
CA ASP A 103 9.50 -6.92 -15.24
C ASP A 103 10.82 -6.48 -14.57
N ILE A 104 11.07 -6.94 -13.35
CA ILE A 104 12.34 -6.76 -12.65
C ILE A 104 13.10 -8.09 -12.68
N ASP A 105 14.36 -8.06 -13.13
CA ASP A 105 15.27 -9.18 -12.96
C ASP A 105 15.58 -9.38 -11.46
N ARG A 106 15.07 -10.47 -10.90
CA ARG A 106 15.23 -10.75 -9.48
C ARG A 106 16.64 -11.18 -9.12
N GLY A 107 17.40 -11.77 -10.05
CA GLY A 107 18.78 -12.16 -9.84
C GLY A 107 19.68 -10.94 -9.69
N GLU A 108 19.58 -10.01 -10.66
CA GLU A 108 20.30 -8.74 -10.63
C GLU A 108 19.92 -7.90 -9.40
N LEU A 109 18.61 -7.71 -9.16
CA LEU A 109 18.14 -6.98 -7.98
C LEU A 109 18.65 -7.61 -6.67
N THR A 110 18.72 -8.94 -6.59
CA THR A 110 19.25 -9.61 -5.40
C THR A 110 20.70 -9.24 -5.15
N GLN A 111 21.54 -9.24 -6.19
CA GLN A 111 22.95 -8.87 -6.06
C GLN A 111 23.11 -7.41 -5.61
N GLU A 112 22.35 -6.50 -6.22
CA GLU A 112 22.36 -5.07 -5.84
C GLU A 112 21.95 -4.87 -4.37
N LEU A 113 20.86 -5.52 -3.93
CA LEU A 113 20.39 -5.39 -2.55
C LEU A 113 21.32 -6.10 -1.56
N GLU A 114 21.88 -7.25 -1.90
CA GLU A 114 22.87 -7.94 -1.05
C GLU A 114 24.11 -7.05 -0.82
N ALA A 115 24.56 -6.30 -1.83
CA ALA A 115 25.68 -5.35 -1.71
C ALA A 115 25.36 -4.15 -0.81
N LEU A 116 24.09 -3.80 -0.65
CA LEU A 116 23.61 -2.69 0.19
C LEU A 116 23.19 -3.14 1.61
N ARG A 117 23.43 -4.42 1.97
CA ARG A 117 23.06 -4.94 3.30
C ARG A 117 23.80 -4.21 4.41
N GLN A 118 23.04 -3.52 5.25
CA GLN A 118 23.57 -2.77 6.37
C GLN A 118 22.50 -2.58 7.46
N PRO A 119 22.73 -3.10 8.69
CA PRO A 119 21.90 -2.76 9.84
C PRO A 119 21.96 -1.26 10.19
N PRO A 120 20.88 -0.68 10.76
CA PRO A 120 19.67 -1.37 11.21
C PRO A 120 18.57 -1.48 10.13
N GLY A 121 18.74 -0.85 8.97
CA GLY A 121 17.70 -0.75 7.94
C GLY A 121 16.57 0.23 8.29
N PHE A 122 15.91 -0.01 9.42
CA PHE A 122 14.88 0.87 9.98
C PHE A 122 15.33 1.40 11.35
N THR A 123 15.19 2.70 11.58
CA THR A 123 15.65 3.38 12.81
C THR A 123 14.51 3.77 13.76
N GLY A 124 13.25 3.63 13.31
CA GLY A 124 12.05 3.78 14.13
C GLY A 124 11.36 2.43 14.35
N LYS A 125 10.10 2.32 13.93
CA LYS A 125 9.35 1.06 13.93
C LYS A 125 9.99 0.08 12.95
N ALA A 126 10.35 -1.12 13.43
CA ALA A 126 10.95 -2.15 12.60
C ALA A 126 9.93 -3.22 12.11
N PRO A 127 10.22 -3.93 11.01
CA PRO A 127 9.48 -5.11 10.59
C PRO A 127 9.54 -6.23 11.65
N GLY A 128 8.52 -7.09 11.68
CA GLY A 128 8.51 -8.31 12.51
C GLY A 128 7.93 -8.17 13.92
N GLY A 129 7.36 -7.02 14.28
CA GLY A 129 6.65 -6.86 15.56
C GLY A 129 5.49 -7.86 15.77
N PRO A 130 5.09 -8.11 17.03
CA PRO A 130 4.04 -9.07 17.36
C PRO A 130 2.69 -8.66 16.78
N SER A 131 2.01 -9.60 16.11
CA SER A 131 0.64 -9.42 15.60
C SER A 131 -0.06 -10.76 15.43
N ARG A 132 -1.40 -10.77 15.37
CA ARG A 132 -2.22 -11.99 15.13
C ARG A 132 -1.88 -12.71 13.83
N TRP A 133 -1.26 -12.02 12.87
CA TRP A 133 -0.87 -12.56 11.57
C TRP A 133 0.66 -12.71 11.43
N SER A 134 1.42 -12.43 12.49
CA SER A 134 2.87 -12.60 12.47
C SER A 134 3.19 -14.09 12.41
N THR A 135 3.95 -14.48 11.39
CA THR A 135 4.54 -15.81 11.27
C THR A 135 6.02 -15.74 11.61
N ARG A 136 6.70 -16.88 11.81
CA ARG A 136 8.17 -16.92 11.98
C ARG A 136 8.91 -16.10 10.90
N ARG A 137 8.46 -16.21 9.65
CA ARG A 137 9.00 -15.49 8.50
C ARG A 137 8.78 -13.97 8.50
N SER A 138 7.94 -13.46 9.40
CA SER A 138 7.72 -12.01 9.51
C SER A 138 8.96 -11.30 10.07
N ALA A 139 9.78 -12.02 10.86
CA ALA A 139 11.04 -11.55 11.42
C ALA A 139 12.26 -11.84 10.53
N ASP A 140 12.14 -12.75 9.55
CA ASP A 140 13.23 -13.09 8.63
C ASP A 140 13.30 -12.05 7.49
N TRP A 141 14.17 -11.05 7.65
CA TRP A 141 14.44 -10.02 6.64
C TRP A 141 15.87 -9.51 6.73
N GLU A 142 16.36 -8.94 5.64
CA GLU A 142 17.71 -8.39 5.52
C GLU A 142 17.64 -6.85 5.54
N PRO A 143 18.37 -6.19 6.46
CA PRO A 143 18.39 -4.73 6.53
C PRO A 143 19.26 -4.14 5.43
N LEU A 144 18.84 -2.99 4.91
CA LEU A 144 19.53 -2.27 3.85
C LEU A 144 19.91 -0.87 4.30
N LYS A 145 21.03 -0.37 3.79
CA LYS A 145 21.32 1.05 3.86
C LYS A 145 20.18 1.85 3.18
N PRO A 146 19.55 2.84 3.85
CA PRO A 146 18.35 3.50 3.36
C PRO A 146 18.68 4.53 2.26
N GLU A 147 19.06 4.05 1.08
CA GLU A 147 19.45 4.90 -0.08
C GLU A 147 18.48 4.77 -1.26
N LEU A 148 17.79 3.63 -1.36
CA LEU A 148 16.89 3.35 -2.47
C LEU A 148 15.48 3.86 -2.19
N VAL A 149 14.86 4.47 -3.19
CA VAL A 149 13.48 4.97 -3.13
C VAL A 149 12.65 4.34 -4.25
N VAL A 150 11.44 3.94 -3.91
CA VAL A 150 10.45 3.37 -4.83
C VAL A 150 9.13 4.10 -4.73
N GLU A 151 8.47 4.28 -5.87
CA GLU A 151 7.07 4.71 -5.89
C GLU A 151 6.19 3.46 -5.82
N VAL A 152 5.27 3.44 -4.86
CA VAL A 152 4.31 2.35 -4.69
C VAL A 152 2.88 2.86 -4.72
N ARG A 153 1.99 2.02 -5.24
CA ARG A 153 0.55 2.21 -5.17
C ARG A 153 -0.01 1.49 -3.95
N PHE A 154 -0.88 2.16 -3.20
CA PHE A 154 -1.57 1.62 -2.03
C PHE A 154 -3.07 1.93 -2.07
N ASP A 155 -3.86 1.20 -1.30
CA ASP A 155 -5.31 1.38 -1.22
C ASP A 155 -5.76 2.08 0.06
N HIS A 156 -5.19 1.70 1.20
CA HIS A 156 -5.64 2.15 2.51
C HIS A 156 -4.50 2.19 3.52
N VAL A 157 -4.58 3.16 4.44
CA VAL A 157 -3.61 3.39 5.50
C VAL A 157 -4.35 3.30 6.83
N ALA A 158 -3.83 2.48 7.74
CA ALA A 158 -4.36 2.33 9.08
C ALA A 158 -3.24 2.23 10.10
N ALA A 159 -3.30 3.07 11.13
CA ALA A 159 -2.27 3.21 12.16
C ALA A 159 -0.86 3.41 11.54
N HIS A 160 -0.76 4.38 10.60
CA HIS A 160 0.49 4.76 9.94
C HIS A 160 1.15 3.63 9.14
N ARG A 161 0.37 2.66 8.66
CA ARG A 161 0.87 1.53 7.85
C ARG A 161 -0.07 1.21 6.71
N PHE A 162 0.49 0.80 5.58
CA PHE A 162 -0.28 0.29 4.46
C PHE A 162 -1.04 -0.99 4.83
N ARG A 163 -2.25 -1.13 4.30
CA ARG A 163 -3.05 -2.35 4.34
C ARG A 163 -3.05 -3.03 2.96
N HIS A 164 -3.45 -4.30 2.94
CA HIS A 164 -3.64 -5.14 1.75
C HIS A 164 -2.46 -5.30 0.77
N GLY A 165 -1.26 -4.85 1.16
CA GLY A 165 -0.05 -4.90 0.33
C GLY A 165 0.00 -3.76 -0.69
N THR A 166 1.21 -3.39 -1.08
CA THR A 166 1.43 -2.31 -2.05
C THR A 166 1.95 -2.86 -3.38
N LYS A 167 1.67 -2.15 -4.47
CA LYS A 167 2.16 -2.49 -5.81
C LYS A 167 3.32 -1.57 -6.18
N PHE A 168 4.49 -2.14 -6.46
CA PHE A 168 5.61 -1.41 -7.04
C PHE A 168 5.20 -0.78 -8.37
N LEU A 169 5.54 0.49 -8.56
CA LEU A 169 5.37 1.18 -9.83
C LEU A 169 6.72 1.42 -10.52
N ARG A 170 7.67 2.03 -9.82
CA ARG A 170 9.00 2.36 -10.38
C ARG A 170 10.02 2.72 -9.30
N TRP A 171 11.29 2.65 -9.66
CA TRP A 171 12.39 3.25 -8.90
C TRP A 171 12.36 4.78 -9.01
N ARG A 172 12.83 5.47 -7.97
CA ARG A 172 12.87 6.94 -7.87
C ARG A 172 14.29 7.43 -7.53
N PRO A 173 15.29 7.23 -8.42
CA PRO A 173 16.64 7.73 -8.19
C PRO A 173 16.72 9.26 -8.12
N ASP A 174 15.67 9.95 -8.59
CA ASP A 174 15.49 11.39 -8.52
C ASP A 174 15.13 11.91 -7.12
N LYS A 175 14.74 11.04 -6.19
CA LYS A 175 14.34 11.42 -4.83
C LYS A 175 15.36 11.05 -3.78
N LYS A 176 15.61 11.97 -2.85
CA LYS A 176 16.39 11.67 -1.64
C LYS A 176 15.51 10.88 -0.66
N PRO A 177 16.06 9.87 0.05
CA PRO A 177 15.33 9.12 1.06
C PRO A 177 14.63 10.01 2.10
N THR A 178 15.28 11.09 2.53
CA THR A 178 14.75 12.05 3.52
C THR A 178 13.49 12.80 3.08
N GLN A 179 13.14 12.77 1.79
CA GLN A 179 11.91 13.36 1.27
C GLN A 179 10.70 12.42 1.39
N CYS A 180 10.92 11.16 1.75
CA CYS A 180 9.87 10.16 1.88
C CYS A 180 9.27 10.23 3.29
N THR A 181 8.33 11.16 3.51
CA THR A 181 7.68 11.41 4.81
C THR A 181 6.23 10.94 4.83
N TYR A 182 5.63 10.94 6.03
CA TYR A 182 4.21 10.61 6.25
C TYR A 182 3.22 11.58 5.60
N ASP A 183 3.63 12.79 5.21
CA ASP A 183 2.76 13.79 4.58
C ASP A 183 2.12 13.32 3.26
N GLN A 184 2.66 12.25 2.68
CA GLN A 184 2.17 11.63 1.45
C GLN A 184 0.92 10.75 1.66
N ILE A 185 0.67 10.26 2.89
CA ILE A 185 -0.26 9.15 3.15
C ILE A 185 -1.44 9.47 4.06
#